data_AF-A0A7C1QA71-F1
#
_entry.id   AF-A0A7C1QA71-F1
#
_cell.length_a   1.000
_cell.length_b   1.000
_cell.length_c   1.000
_cell.angle_alpha   90.00
_cell.angle_beta   90.00
_cell.angle_gamma   90.00
#
_symmetry.space_group_name_H-M   'P 1'
#
loop_
_entity.id
_entity.type
_entity.pdbx_description
1 polymer ?
#
loop_
_entity_poly.entity_id
_entity_poly.type
_entity_poly.pdbx_seq_one_letter_code
_entity_poly.pdbx_strand_id
1 'polypeptide(L)'
;MAVPTINLKTHTKLALGYFVLAALLGCVLRFFRVFEIPVTYKFIVHAHSHIALLGWVYLALTTLLYRLYLSNEKVHKTYRRIFGFTQITLLGMLFTFPFQGYAVFSIIFSTLFLFASYWFSWFFFKHVPLEYSKTPSLKFAKSAIIYLLLSSIGPWALGAIMNTLGATSIWYRLAIYFYLHFLYNGWMIMVLMAVFLHILEKQRHILPQRSFNRIFLGLNLGIVFTFFLSTLFTQPSATYYILGGFGAVLQLWAFYNLIAFLRGAKVNKSRIFSSFHQNILKIVATLWAIKMVLQLLSSVPYFSNLAVTYLDFTIGYLHWTFLGVVTLSLFLFLDYFNLLNLNKKMFWLYFSGFILTEALIFYKAIVSWQETSLFSEYIVVLAIASLVILVAVLGVLSSGNRLKAKF
;
A
#
# COMPACT_ATOMS: atom_id res chain seq x y z
N MET A 1 -21.66 29.91 14.81
CA MET A 1 -20.19 29.69 14.72
C MET A 1 -19.92 28.61 13.69
N ALA A 2 -19.12 28.90 12.65
CA ALA A 2 -18.78 27.91 11.64
C ALA A 2 -18.05 26.72 12.28
N VAL A 3 -18.57 25.51 12.10
CA VAL A 3 -17.92 24.29 12.57
C VAL A 3 -16.54 24.22 11.89
N PRO A 4 -15.42 24.14 12.64
CA PRO A 4 -14.10 24.14 12.02
C PRO A 4 -13.93 22.89 11.14
N THR A 5 -14.01 23.09 9.82
CA THR A 5 -13.85 22.05 8.81
C THR A 5 -12.40 21.58 8.79
N ILE A 6 -12.17 20.26 8.79
CA ILE A 6 -10.83 19.68 8.67
C ILE A 6 -10.28 19.96 7.27
N ASN A 7 -9.03 20.44 7.21
CA ASN A 7 -8.33 20.62 5.95
C ASN A 7 -7.64 19.32 5.50
N LEU A 8 -8.36 18.49 4.76
CA LEU A 8 -7.86 17.20 4.25
C LEU A 8 -6.73 17.34 3.22
N LYS A 9 -6.58 18.52 2.58
CA LYS A 9 -5.41 18.80 1.74
C LYS A 9 -4.13 18.85 2.58
N THR A 10 -4.19 19.42 3.79
CA THR A 10 -3.05 19.41 4.72
C THR A 10 -2.69 17.99 5.13
N HIS A 11 -3.68 17.13 5.40
CA HIS A 11 -3.42 15.73 5.74
C HIS A 11 -2.73 14.99 4.59
N THR A 12 -3.19 15.23 3.36
CA THR A 12 -2.58 14.68 2.14
C THR A 12 -1.15 15.19 1.94
N LYS A 13 -0.87 16.47 2.22
CA LYS A 13 0.48 17.04 2.16
C LYS A 13 1.41 16.44 3.20
N LEU A 14 0.93 16.20 4.43
CA LEU A 14 1.71 15.52 5.47
C LEU A 14 2.03 14.08 5.05
N ALA A 15 1.05 13.34 4.53
CA ALA A 15 1.26 12.01 3.97
C ALA A 15 2.34 12.04 2.86
N LEU A 16 2.26 12.98 1.91
CA LEU A 16 3.28 13.15 0.88
C LEU A 16 4.66 13.50 1.46
N GLY A 17 4.71 14.30 2.53
CA GLY A 17 5.94 14.57 3.27
C GLY A 17 6.57 13.28 3.80
N TYR A 18 5.78 12.38 4.39
CA TYR A 18 6.25 11.05 4.76
C TYR A 18 6.68 10.23 3.55
N PHE A 19 6.01 10.36 2.40
CA PHE A 19 6.45 9.64 1.19
C PHE A 19 7.82 10.13 0.69
N VAL A 20 8.06 11.44 0.71
CA VAL A 20 9.38 12.02 0.41
C VAL A 20 10.44 11.46 1.37
N LEU A 21 10.15 11.44 2.68
CA LEU A 21 11.07 10.89 3.67
C LEU A 21 11.32 9.39 3.46
N ALA A 22 10.28 8.61 3.14
CA ALA A 22 10.43 7.21 2.80
C ALA A 22 11.28 7.02 1.54
N ALA A 23 11.07 7.81 0.49
CA ALA A 23 11.88 7.78 -0.73
C ALA A 23 13.34 8.17 -0.47
N LEU A 24 13.58 9.14 0.41
CA LEU A 24 14.93 9.53 0.85
C LEU A 24 15.62 8.38 1.58
N LEU A 25 14.95 7.76 2.56
CA LEU A 25 15.47 6.58 3.26
C LEU A 25 15.71 5.42 2.28
N GLY A 26 14.85 5.25 1.28
CA GLY A 26 15.03 4.29 0.20
C GLY A 26 16.29 4.56 -0.63
N CYS A 27 16.57 5.82 -0.96
CA CYS A 27 17.80 6.23 -1.62
C CYS A 27 19.01 5.93 -0.73
N VAL A 28 18.97 6.26 0.56
CA VAL A 28 20.03 5.92 1.53
C VAL A 28 20.33 4.42 1.50
N LEU A 29 19.31 3.56 1.50
CA LEU A 29 19.49 2.10 1.42
C LEU A 29 20.18 1.65 0.12
N ARG A 30 19.92 2.32 -1.01
CA ARG A 30 20.57 2.00 -2.30
C ARG A 30 22.01 2.50 -2.34
N PHE A 31 22.26 3.71 -1.84
CA PHE A 31 23.59 4.29 -1.73
C PHE A 31 24.46 3.65 -0.65
N PHE A 32 23.88 2.90 0.29
CA PHE A 32 24.62 2.13 1.29
C PHE A 32 25.61 1.12 0.68
N ARG A 33 25.37 0.70 -0.58
CA ARG A 33 26.26 -0.21 -1.31
C ARG A 33 27.28 0.52 -2.21
N VAL A 34 27.21 1.84 -2.26
CA VAL A 34 28.08 2.72 -3.06
C VAL A 34 29.02 3.50 -2.15
N PHE A 35 28.52 3.97 -1.00
CA PHE A 35 29.25 4.76 -0.03
C PHE A 35 29.24 4.08 1.34
N GLU A 36 30.29 4.31 2.11
CA GLU A 36 30.33 3.96 3.52
C GLU A 36 29.47 4.95 4.31
N ILE A 37 28.26 4.55 4.67
CA ILE A 37 27.35 5.37 5.47
C ILE A 37 27.38 4.84 6.92
N PRO A 38 27.74 5.67 7.92
CA PRO A 38 27.92 5.23 9.31
C PRO A 38 26.59 5.05 10.05
N VAL A 39 25.69 4.24 9.49
CA VAL A 39 24.38 3.89 10.08
C VAL A 39 24.13 2.39 9.92
N THR A 40 23.31 1.82 10.81
CA THR A 40 22.95 0.40 10.70
C THR A 40 21.91 0.21 9.59
N TYR A 41 22.25 -0.51 8.52
CA TYR A 41 21.37 -0.77 7.38
C TYR A 41 19.96 -1.24 7.80
N LYS A 42 19.88 -2.22 8.72
CA LYS A 42 18.61 -2.77 9.22
C LYS A 42 17.71 -1.72 9.89
N PHE A 43 18.30 -0.72 10.56
CA PHE A 43 17.56 0.34 11.25
C PHE A 43 16.88 1.26 10.22
N ILE A 44 17.60 1.59 9.16
CA ILE A 44 17.06 2.36 8.03
C ILE A 44 15.97 1.57 7.29
N VAL A 45 16.12 0.25 7.12
CA VAL A 45 15.07 -0.60 6.53
C VAL A 45 13.78 -0.52 7.34
N HIS A 46 13.85 -0.63 8.67
CA HIS A 46 12.68 -0.50 9.53
C HIS A 46 12.04 0.88 9.42
N ALA A 47 12.83 1.96 9.47
CA ALA A 47 12.30 3.32 9.32
C ALA A 47 11.63 3.51 7.94
N HIS A 48 12.30 3.10 6.87
CA HIS A 48 11.79 3.19 5.50
C HIS A 48 10.43 2.49 5.36
N SER A 49 10.33 1.23 5.81
CA SER A 49 9.10 0.46 5.65
C SER A 49 7.94 1.03 6.47
N HIS A 50 8.16 1.42 7.73
CA HIS A 50 7.10 2.00 8.57
C HIS A 50 6.61 3.33 8.03
N ILE A 51 7.51 4.20 7.60
CA ILE A 51 7.13 5.53 7.09
C ILE A 51 6.48 5.44 5.70
N ALA A 52 6.89 4.49 4.86
CA ALA A 52 6.20 4.22 3.59
C ALA A 52 4.77 3.67 3.81
N LEU A 53 4.61 2.65 4.66
CA LEU A 53 3.33 1.97 4.83
C LEU A 53 2.36 2.74 5.72
N LEU A 54 2.85 3.32 6.82
CA LEU A 54 2.03 3.95 7.85
C LEU A 54 2.02 5.48 7.72
N GLY A 55 3.14 6.07 7.34
CA GLY A 55 3.24 7.52 7.11
C GLY A 55 2.57 7.95 5.81
N TRP A 56 2.93 7.32 4.69
CA TRP A 56 2.34 7.64 3.39
C TRP A 56 0.99 6.96 3.18
N VAL A 57 0.98 5.62 3.07
CA VAL A 57 -0.19 4.89 2.58
C VAL A 57 -1.36 4.94 3.57
N TYR A 58 -1.14 4.61 4.85
CA TYR A 58 -2.21 4.62 5.84
C TYR A 58 -2.85 6.00 6.01
N LEU A 59 -2.07 7.08 6.10
CA LEU A 59 -2.62 8.44 6.19
C LEU A 59 -3.42 8.82 4.95
N ALA A 60 -2.94 8.49 3.75
CA ALA A 60 -3.66 8.77 2.52
C ALA A 60 -4.99 8.01 2.45
N LEU A 61 -5.00 6.72 2.79
CA LEU A 61 -6.20 5.88 2.77
C LEU A 61 -7.23 6.31 3.83
N THR A 62 -6.79 6.60 5.06
CA THR A 62 -7.70 7.09 6.11
C THR A 62 -8.25 8.48 5.80
N THR A 63 -7.46 9.34 5.15
CA THR A 63 -7.91 10.64 4.63
C THR A 63 -8.97 10.46 3.54
N LEU A 64 -8.80 9.51 2.62
CA LEU A 64 -9.79 9.17 1.61
C LEU A 64 -11.08 8.62 2.26
N LEU A 65 -10.99 7.64 3.17
CA LEU A 65 -12.16 7.10 3.85
C LEU A 65 -12.94 8.19 4.62
N TYR A 66 -12.23 9.10 5.29
CA TYR A 66 -12.85 10.25 5.94
C TYR A 66 -13.52 11.19 4.93
N ARG A 67 -12.86 11.47 3.80
CA ARG A 67 -13.42 12.29 2.71
C ARG A 67 -14.73 11.70 2.19
N LEU A 68 -14.78 10.39 1.97
CA LEU A 68 -15.89 9.70 1.34
C LEU A 68 -17.12 9.58 2.24
N TYR A 69 -16.94 9.23 3.51
CA TYR A 69 -18.04 8.79 4.36
C TYR A 69 -18.33 9.68 5.56
N LEU A 70 -17.40 10.56 5.97
CA LEU A 70 -17.47 11.23 7.28
C LEU A 70 -17.31 12.76 7.22
N SER A 71 -17.10 13.34 6.04
CA SER A 71 -16.86 14.78 5.89
C SER A 71 -18.06 15.65 6.29
N ASN A 72 -19.27 15.09 6.29
CA ASN A 72 -20.49 15.82 6.65
C ASN A 72 -20.96 15.53 8.09
N GLU A 73 -20.29 14.62 8.81
CA GLU A 73 -20.85 13.98 10.00
C GLU A 73 -20.61 14.72 11.32
N LYS A 74 -20.29 16.02 11.34
CA LYS A 74 -19.98 16.82 12.56
C LYS A 74 -18.97 16.16 13.53
N VAL A 75 -18.18 15.19 13.08
CA VAL A 75 -17.25 14.37 13.89
C VAL A 75 -15.80 14.85 13.80
N HIS A 76 -15.61 16.09 13.35
CA HIS A 76 -14.29 16.65 13.04
C HIS A 76 -13.33 16.69 14.24
N LYS A 77 -13.85 16.92 15.45
CA LYS A 77 -13.02 17.02 16.67
C LYS A 77 -12.36 15.68 17.01
N THR A 78 -13.12 14.59 16.95
CA THR A 78 -12.63 13.24 17.24
C THR A 78 -11.62 12.80 16.18
N TYR A 79 -11.92 13.00 14.90
CA TYR A 79 -10.98 12.67 13.83
C TYR A 79 -9.67 13.46 13.94
N ARG A 80 -9.72 14.75 14.29
CA ARG A 80 -8.52 15.57 14.48
C ARG A 80 -7.63 15.03 15.61
N ARG A 81 -8.21 14.55 16.70
CA ARG A 81 -7.47 13.91 17.80
C ARG A 81 -6.81 12.60 17.34
N ILE A 82 -7.56 11.75 16.62
CA ILE A 82 -7.03 10.51 16.06
C ILE A 82 -5.86 10.80 15.11
N PHE A 83 -6.03 11.77 14.20
CA PHE A 83 -5.00 12.18 13.26
C PHE A 83 -3.76 12.72 13.98
N GLY A 84 -3.93 13.64 14.94
CA GLY A 84 -2.83 14.19 15.72
C GLY A 84 -2.08 13.14 16.53
N PHE A 85 -2.79 12.22 17.18
CA PHE A 85 -2.18 11.08 17.87
C PHE A 85 -1.40 10.19 16.90
N THR A 86 -1.94 9.94 15.71
CA THR A 86 -1.24 9.20 14.65
C THR A 86 0.04 9.93 14.19
N GLN A 87 0.04 11.26 14.08
CA GLN A 87 1.26 11.99 13.73
C GLN A 87 2.35 11.81 14.79
N ILE A 88 2.00 11.85 16.08
CA ILE A 88 2.95 11.65 17.18
C ILE A 88 3.59 10.27 17.07
N THR A 89 2.81 9.21 16.79
CA THR A 89 3.36 7.86 16.66
C THR A 89 4.24 7.69 15.43
N LEU A 90 3.87 8.29 14.30
CA LEU A 90 4.67 8.27 13.07
C LEU A 90 5.99 9.03 13.21
N LEU A 91 5.97 10.22 13.80
CA LEU A 91 7.20 10.98 14.09
C LEU A 91 8.08 10.23 15.10
N GLY A 92 7.47 9.67 16.15
CA GLY A 92 8.19 8.83 17.10
C GLY A 92 8.90 7.67 16.42
N MET A 93 8.24 6.93 15.53
CA MET A 93 8.87 5.86 14.73
C MET A 93 9.96 6.41 13.80
N LEU A 94 9.73 7.53 13.11
CA LEU A 94 10.71 8.16 12.22
C LEU A 94 12.01 8.51 12.93
N PHE A 95 11.94 9.01 14.16
CA PHE A 95 13.11 9.45 14.93
C PHE A 95 13.71 8.35 15.82
N THR A 96 13.02 7.24 16.05
CA THR A 96 13.56 6.16 16.91
C THR A 96 14.14 5.01 16.10
N PHE A 97 13.50 4.60 14.99
CA PHE A 97 13.99 3.46 14.20
C PHE A 97 15.39 3.68 13.61
N PRO A 98 15.72 4.82 12.96
CA PRO A 98 17.05 5.01 12.37
C PRO A 98 18.20 4.97 13.37
N PHE A 99 17.95 5.38 14.62
CA PHE A 99 19.00 5.57 15.64
C PHE A 99 19.10 4.40 16.61
N GLN A 100 17.97 3.79 16.99
CA GLN A 100 17.92 2.72 18.00
C GLN A 100 17.51 1.37 17.42
N GLY A 101 17.05 1.34 16.16
CA GLY A 101 16.52 0.12 15.56
C GLY A 101 15.25 -0.36 16.24
N TYR A 102 15.10 -1.68 16.32
CA TYR A 102 13.98 -2.32 17.00
C TYR A 102 14.27 -2.39 18.52
N ALA A 103 14.12 -1.25 19.19
CA ALA A 103 14.34 -1.07 20.62
C ALA A 103 13.11 -0.49 21.33
N VAL A 104 13.19 -0.31 22.65
CA VAL A 104 12.06 0.06 23.53
C VAL A 104 11.22 1.21 22.98
N PHE A 105 11.82 2.35 22.63
CA PHE A 105 11.05 3.50 22.15
C PHE A 105 10.40 3.27 20.79
N SER A 106 11.08 2.59 19.87
CA SER A 106 10.51 2.21 18.56
C SER A 106 9.33 1.24 18.70
N ILE A 107 9.39 0.34 19.70
CA ILE A 107 8.32 -0.60 20.04
C ILE A 107 7.15 0.16 20.66
N ILE A 108 7.41 1.10 21.57
CA ILE A 108 6.37 1.95 22.15
C ILE A 108 5.62 2.70 21.05
N PHE A 109 6.31 3.41 20.16
CA PHE A 109 5.62 4.19 19.14
C PHE A 109 4.89 3.34 18.09
N SER A 110 5.44 2.19 17.70
CA SER A 110 4.73 1.23 16.82
C SER A 110 3.51 0.61 17.50
N THR A 111 3.58 0.34 18.81
CA THR A 111 2.43 -0.15 19.60
C THR A 111 1.36 0.94 19.76
N LEU A 112 1.75 2.18 20.06
CA LEU A 112 0.84 3.32 20.09
C LEU A 112 0.16 3.54 18.73
N PHE A 113 0.87 3.29 17.62
CA PHE A 113 0.25 3.32 16.30
C PHE A 113 -0.83 2.25 16.14
N LEU A 114 -0.67 1.04 16.69
CA LEU A 114 -1.75 0.04 16.69
C LEU A 114 -3.00 0.58 17.40
N PHE A 115 -2.85 1.18 18.57
CA PHE A 115 -3.96 1.83 19.27
C PHE A 115 -4.57 2.98 18.47
N ALA A 116 -3.77 3.78 17.76
CA ALA A 116 -4.28 4.81 16.85
C ALA A 116 -5.15 4.21 15.74
N SER A 117 -4.69 3.08 15.17
CA SER A 117 -5.41 2.35 14.12
C SER A 117 -6.73 1.75 14.62
N TYR A 118 -6.75 1.24 15.86
CA TYR A 118 -7.96 0.72 16.50
C TYR A 118 -8.95 1.85 16.79
N TRP A 119 -8.44 2.99 17.26
CA TRP A 119 -9.27 4.16 17.52
C TRP A 119 -9.89 4.70 16.23
N PHE A 120 -9.14 4.77 15.13
CA PHE A 120 -9.69 5.11 13.82
C PHE A 120 -10.74 4.10 13.35
N SER A 121 -10.49 2.80 13.56
CA SER A 121 -11.40 1.74 13.14
C SER A 121 -12.74 1.82 13.86
N TRP A 122 -12.72 1.92 15.20
CA TRP A 122 -13.91 2.18 16.01
C TRP A 122 -14.62 3.46 15.57
N PHE A 123 -13.86 4.54 15.36
CA PHE A 123 -14.38 5.83 14.94
C PHE A 123 -15.14 5.72 13.62
N PHE A 124 -14.57 5.02 12.63
CA PHE A 124 -15.21 4.80 11.34
C PHE A 124 -16.49 3.98 11.48
N PHE A 125 -16.45 2.82 12.14
CA PHE A 125 -17.63 1.97 12.30
C PHE A 125 -18.78 2.66 13.04
N LYS A 126 -18.45 3.48 14.04
CA LYS A 126 -19.44 4.19 14.86
C LYS A 126 -20.14 5.34 14.14
N HIS A 127 -19.42 6.06 13.25
CA HIS A 127 -19.92 7.32 12.69
C HIS A 127 -20.24 7.26 11.21
N VAL A 128 -20.01 6.15 10.52
CA VAL A 128 -20.46 6.02 9.13
C VAL A 128 -22.00 6.11 9.08
N PRO A 129 -22.56 6.99 8.22
CA PRO A 129 -24.00 7.17 8.08
C PRO A 129 -24.74 5.93 7.60
N LEU A 130 -25.99 5.78 8.05
CA LEU A 130 -26.88 4.72 7.60
C LEU A 130 -27.22 4.80 6.10
N GLU A 131 -27.12 5.98 5.47
CA GLU A 131 -27.32 6.14 4.02
C GLU A 131 -26.36 5.28 3.19
N TYR A 132 -25.14 5.04 3.67
CA TYR A 132 -24.16 4.19 2.98
C TYR A 132 -24.31 2.70 3.30
N SER A 133 -25.19 2.32 4.23
CA SER A 133 -25.25 0.95 4.78
C SER A 133 -25.40 -0.15 3.73
N LYS A 134 -26.08 0.15 2.61
CA LYS A 134 -26.33 -0.80 1.51
C LYS A 134 -25.34 -0.66 0.36
N THR A 135 -24.42 0.30 0.36
CA THR A 135 -23.54 0.52 -0.80
C THR A 135 -22.42 -0.54 -0.88
N PRO A 136 -22.12 -1.07 -2.07
CA PRO A 136 -20.95 -1.91 -2.31
C PRO A 136 -19.66 -1.28 -1.77
N SER A 137 -19.44 0.01 -2.02
CA SER A 137 -18.24 0.73 -1.59
C SER A 137 -18.02 0.64 -0.08
N LEU A 138 -19.07 0.77 0.73
CA LEU A 138 -18.95 0.72 2.18
C LEU A 138 -18.61 -0.69 2.66
N LYS A 139 -19.17 -1.74 2.03
CA LYS A 139 -18.84 -3.14 2.38
C LYS A 139 -17.35 -3.43 2.15
N PHE A 140 -16.78 -2.93 1.06
CA PHE A 140 -15.34 -3.00 0.81
C PHE A 140 -14.54 -2.20 1.85
N ALA A 141 -14.95 -0.98 2.19
CA ALA A 141 -14.26 -0.17 3.20
C ALA A 141 -14.28 -0.83 4.59
N LYS A 142 -15.41 -1.40 5.00
CA LYS A 142 -15.56 -2.13 6.28
C LYS A 142 -14.68 -3.38 6.30
N SER A 143 -14.69 -4.19 5.23
CA SER A 143 -13.79 -5.35 5.09
C SER A 143 -12.32 -4.93 5.16
N ALA A 144 -11.95 -3.83 4.49
CA ALA A 144 -10.58 -3.31 4.54
C ALA A 144 -10.14 -2.98 5.97
N ILE A 145 -10.99 -2.30 6.75
CA ILE A 145 -10.70 -1.98 8.15
C ILE A 145 -10.61 -3.26 9.00
N ILE A 146 -11.45 -4.26 8.74
CA ILE A 146 -11.32 -5.57 9.40
C ILE A 146 -9.96 -6.20 9.08
N TYR A 147 -9.48 -6.13 7.84
CA TYR A 147 -8.14 -6.61 7.48
C TYR A 147 -7.02 -5.80 8.13
N LEU A 148 -7.19 -4.49 8.32
CA LEU A 148 -6.25 -3.67 9.09
C LEU A 148 -6.15 -4.19 10.53
N LEU A 149 -7.29 -4.39 11.19
CA LEU A 149 -7.34 -4.96 12.54
C LEU A 149 -6.76 -6.37 12.58
N LEU A 150 -7.12 -7.23 11.62
CA LEU A 150 -6.60 -8.59 11.52
C LEU A 150 -5.08 -8.57 11.37
N SER A 151 -4.54 -7.74 10.48
CA SER A 151 -3.08 -7.65 10.25
C SER A 151 -2.30 -7.35 11.52
N SER A 152 -2.89 -6.58 12.46
CA SER A 152 -2.25 -6.20 13.72
C SER A 152 -1.96 -7.38 14.67
N ILE A 153 -2.55 -8.56 14.44
CA ILE A 153 -2.17 -9.79 15.15
C ILE A 153 -0.69 -10.11 14.92
N GLY A 154 -0.15 -9.82 13.72
CA GLY A 154 1.26 -10.05 13.40
C GLY A 154 2.21 -9.32 14.34
N PRO A 155 2.15 -7.96 14.47
CA PRO A 155 2.98 -7.22 15.42
C PRO A 155 2.78 -7.62 16.90
N TRP A 156 1.55 -7.93 17.33
CA TRP A 156 1.31 -8.44 18.69
C TRP A 156 2.02 -9.79 18.92
N ALA A 157 1.89 -10.71 17.96
CA ALA A 157 2.60 -11.98 17.99
C ALA A 157 4.12 -11.76 17.97
N LEU A 158 4.62 -10.81 17.16
CA LEU A 158 6.04 -10.50 17.06
C LEU A 158 6.62 -10.07 18.42
N GLY A 159 5.88 -9.26 19.19
CA GLY A 159 6.27 -8.88 20.55
C GLY A 159 6.42 -10.09 21.48
N ALA A 160 5.49 -11.04 21.44
CA ALA A 160 5.59 -12.27 22.25
C ALA A 160 6.72 -13.19 21.76
N ILE A 161 6.82 -13.41 20.44
CA ILE A 161 7.82 -14.28 19.80
C ILE A 161 9.24 -13.78 20.10
N MET A 162 9.49 -12.48 20.03
CA MET A 162 10.83 -11.94 20.32
C MET A 162 11.29 -12.19 21.75
N ASN A 163 10.37 -12.25 22.71
CA ASN A 163 10.67 -12.51 24.12
C ASN A 163 10.75 -14.01 24.47
N THR A 164 10.25 -14.90 23.60
CA THR A 164 10.12 -16.34 23.91
C THR A 164 10.90 -17.23 22.96
N LEU A 165 10.79 -17.01 21.65
CA LEU A 165 11.36 -17.87 20.59
C LEU A 165 12.53 -17.21 19.85
N GLY A 166 12.69 -15.90 19.97
CA GLY A 166 13.75 -15.12 19.34
C GLY A 166 13.53 -14.81 17.85
N ALA A 167 14.39 -13.96 17.30
CA ALA A 167 14.26 -13.42 15.95
C ALA A 167 14.65 -14.41 14.82
N THR A 168 15.30 -15.52 15.15
CA THR A 168 15.69 -16.58 14.20
C THR A 168 14.59 -17.63 13.99
N SER A 169 13.54 -17.61 14.81
CA SER A 169 12.43 -18.55 14.73
C SER A 169 11.62 -18.37 13.44
N ILE A 170 11.09 -19.48 12.89
CA ILE A 170 10.15 -19.45 11.76
C ILE A 170 8.93 -18.56 12.06
N TRP A 171 8.50 -18.53 13.32
CA TRP A 171 7.35 -17.76 13.79
C TRP A 171 7.57 -16.26 13.65
N TYR A 172 8.81 -15.79 13.81
CA TYR A 172 9.18 -14.39 13.62
C TYR A 172 8.87 -13.93 12.20
N ARG A 173 9.30 -14.72 11.20
CA ARG A 173 9.06 -14.41 9.78
C ARG A 173 7.59 -14.59 9.41
N LEU A 174 6.91 -15.62 9.93
CA LEU A 174 5.47 -15.82 9.71
C LEU A 174 4.64 -14.65 10.25
N ALA A 175 4.97 -14.10 11.42
CA ALA A 175 4.28 -12.96 12.00
C ALA A 175 4.41 -11.69 11.13
N ILE A 176 5.62 -11.41 10.63
CA ILE A 176 5.86 -10.29 9.70
C ILE A 176 5.09 -10.48 8.39
N TYR A 177 5.09 -11.70 7.85
CA TYR A 177 4.41 -12.00 6.60
C TYR A 177 2.89 -11.98 6.73
N PHE A 178 2.35 -12.46 7.84
CA PHE A 178 0.94 -12.31 8.19
C PHE A 178 0.53 -10.84 8.26
N TYR A 179 1.32 -10.02 8.97
CA TYR A 179 1.10 -8.58 9.04
C TYR A 179 1.06 -7.95 7.66
N LEU A 180 2.12 -8.13 6.88
CA LEU A 180 2.23 -7.51 5.56
C LEU A 180 1.12 -7.98 4.64
N HIS A 181 0.86 -9.29 4.56
CA HIS A 181 -0.14 -9.87 3.67
C HIS A 181 -1.52 -9.23 3.85
N PHE A 182 -2.05 -9.21 5.07
CA PHE A 182 -3.36 -8.61 5.33
C PHE A 182 -3.34 -7.09 5.29
N LEU A 183 -2.21 -6.46 5.57
CA LEU A 183 -2.07 -5.01 5.44
C LEU A 183 -2.18 -4.56 3.98
N TYR A 184 -1.42 -5.16 3.05
CA TYR A 184 -1.40 -4.67 1.67
C TYR A 184 -2.46 -5.33 0.77
N ASN A 185 -2.69 -6.65 0.87
CA ASN A 185 -3.74 -7.31 0.07
C ASN A 185 -5.14 -7.04 0.62
N GLY A 186 -5.27 -6.99 1.95
CA GLY A 186 -6.51 -6.70 2.64
C GLY A 186 -6.75 -5.21 2.75
N TRP A 187 -6.14 -4.55 3.73
CA TRP A 187 -6.40 -3.15 4.04
C TRP A 187 -6.21 -2.20 2.84
N MET A 188 -5.04 -2.21 2.19
CA MET A 188 -4.76 -1.21 1.14
C MET A 188 -5.61 -1.42 -0.11
N ILE A 189 -5.56 -2.61 -0.73
CA ILE A 189 -6.28 -2.89 -1.98
C ILE A 189 -7.80 -2.81 -1.78
N MET A 190 -8.34 -3.25 -0.64
CA MET A 190 -9.79 -3.17 -0.39
C MET A 190 -10.26 -1.73 -0.16
N VAL A 191 -9.47 -0.84 0.47
CA VAL A 191 -9.81 0.60 0.52
C VAL A 191 -9.78 1.20 -0.89
N LEU A 192 -8.76 0.92 -1.70
CA LEU A 192 -8.68 1.44 -3.07
C LEU A 192 -9.87 0.97 -3.93
N MET A 193 -10.30 -0.29 -3.76
CA MET A 193 -11.52 -0.80 -4.37
C MET A 193 -12.75 -0.05 -3.86
N ALA A 194 -12.86 0.17 -2.55
CA ALA A 194 -13.96 0.95 -1.97
C ALA A 194 -14.03 2.37 -2.56
N VAL A 195 -12.89 3.04 -2.72
CA VAL A 195 -12.82 4.37 -3.33
C VAL A 195 -13.28 4.33 -4.79
N PHE A 196 -12.77 3.37 -5.57
CA PHE A 196 -13.15 3.21 -6.96
C PHE A 196 -14.66 2.97 -7.13
N LEU A 197 -15.23 2.07 -6.33
CA LEU A 197 -16.67 1.78 -6.37
C LEU A 197 -17.52 2.96 -5.92
N HIS A 198 -17.09 3.71 -4.91
CA HIS A 198 -17.78 4.92 -4.49
C HIS A 198 -17.89 5.95 -5.63
N ILE A 199 -16.83 6.10 -6.43
CA ILE A 199 -16.84 6.99 -7.61
C ILE A 199 -17.90 6.53 -8.62
N LEU A 200 -17.97 5.22 -8.91
CA LEU A 200 -18.97 4.68 -9.84
C LEU A 200 -20.40 4.83 -9.31
N GLU A 201 -20.61 4.58 -8.02
CA GLU A 201 -21.91 4.73 -7.36
C GLU A 201 -22.43 6.17 -7.42
N LYS A 202 -21.57 7.17 -7.18
CA LYS A 202 -21.94 8.59 -7.31
C LYS A 202 -22.35 8.97 -8.73
N GLN A 203 -21.86 8.25 -9.73
CA GLN A 203 -22.23 8.41 -11.14
C GLN A 203 -23.41 7.51 -11.55
N ARG A 204 -24.15 6.96 -10.58
CA ARG A 204 -25.30 6.06 -10.77
C ARG A 204 -24.97 4.74 -11.50
N HIS A 205 -23.69 4.38 -11.58
CA HIS A 205 -23.26 3.06 -12.06
C HIS A 205 -23.21 2.09 -10.89
N ILE A 206 -24.37 1.57 -10.50
CA ILE A 206 -24.53 0.65 -9.38
C ILE A 206 -24.18 -0.77 -9.85
N LEU A 207 -23.33 -1.45 -9.10
CA LEU A 207 -23.02 -2.87 -9.31
C LEU A 207 -24.29 -3.72 -9.08
N PRO A 208 -24.72 -4.52 -10.08
CA PRO A 208 -25.76 -5.51 -9.86
C PRO A 208 -25.34 -6.48 -8.75
N GLN A 209 -26.30 -6.91 -7.92
CA GLN A 209 -26.02 -7.74 -6.75
C GLN A 209 -25.20 -9.00 -7.07
N ARG A 210 -25.47 -9.65 -8.21
CA ARG A 210 -24.71 -10.83 -8.67
C ARG A 210 -23.24 -10.50 -8.92
N SER A 211 -22.97 -9.42 -9.65
CA SER A 211 -21.61 -8.96 -9.96
C SER A 211 -20.88 -8.52 -8.70
N PHE A 212 -21.56 -7.78 -7.82
CA PHE A 212 -21.04 -7.41 -6.50
C PHE A 212 -20.61 -8.65 -5.70
N ASN A 213 -21.49 -9.65 -5.56
CA ASN A 213 -21.19 -10.85 -4.79
C ASN A 213 -19.97 -11.59 -5.34
N ARG A 214 -19.86 -11.75 -6.66
CA ARG A 214 -18.70 -12.41 -7.29
C ARG A 214 -17.39 -11.67 -7.01
N ILE A 215 -17.38 -10.35 -7.20
CA ILE A 215 -16.18 -9.53 -6.99
C ILE A 215 -15.81 -9.49 -5.50
N PHE A 216 -16.79 -9.23 -4.63
CA PHE A 216 -16.57 -9.11 -3.19
C PHE A 216 -16.12 -10.43 -2.57
N LEU A 217 -16.82 -11.54 -2.85
CA LEU A 217 -16.46 -12.84 -2.30
C LEU A 217 -15.12 -13.34 -2.88
N GLY A 218 -14.92 -13.20 -4.19
CA GLY A 218 -13.68 -13.61 -4.85
C GLY A 218 -12.45 -12.87 -4.31
N LEU A 219 -12.56 -11.56 -4.06
CA LEU A 219 -11.47 -10.81 -3.42
C LEU A 219 -11.27 -11.20 -1.96
N ASN A 220 -12.31 -11.26 -1.12
CA ASN A 220 -12.15 -11.59 0.30
C ASN A 220 -11.62 -13.02 0.51
N LEU A 221 -12.25 -14.02 -0.12
CA LEU A 221 -11.76 -15.41 -0.05
C LEU A 221 -10.39 -15.53 -0.67
N GLY A 222 -10.15 -14.87 -1.80
CA GLY A 222 -8.85 -14.83 -2.44
C GLY A 222 -7.76 -14.26 -1.52
N ILE A 223 -8.01 -13.17 -0.80
CA ILE A 223 -7.08 -12.60 0.19
C ILE A 223 -6.82 -13.59 1.32
N VAL A 224 -7.85 -14.23 1.87
CA VAL A 224 -7.66 -15.21 2.96
C VAL A 224 -6.81 -16.39 2.48
N PHE A 225 -7.13 -16.99 1.33
CA PHE A 225 -6.41 -18.15 0.81
C PHE A 225 -5.00 -17.81 0.30
N THR A 226 -4.78 -16.63 -0.30
CA THR A 226 -3.42 -16.23 -0.72
C THR A 226 -2.46 -16.00 0.46
N PHE A 227 -2.92 -15.97 1.71
CA PHE A 227 -2.02 -15.95 2.87
C PHE A 227 -1.11 -17.18 2.90
N PHE A 228 -1.60 -18.35 2.46
CA PHE A 228 -0.80 -19.58 2.43
C PHE A 228 0.42 -19.47 1.49
N LEU A 229 0.38 -18.58 0.48
CA LEU A 229 1.58 -18.29 -0.34
C LEU A 229 2.71 -17.67 0.49
N SER A 230 2.36 -16.94 1.55
CA SER A 230 3.33 -16.33 2.45
C SER A 230 3.97 -17.33 3.40
N THR A 231 3.49 -18.58 3.49
CA THR A 231 4.10 -19.61 4.33
C THR A 231 5.00 -20.56 3.55
N LEU A 232 5.04 -20.47 2.21
CA LEU A 232 5.74 -21.46 1.36
C LEU A 232 7.25 -21.53 1.60
N PHE A 233 7.84 -20.48 2.18
CA PHE A 233 9.25 -20.49 2.56
C PHE A 233 9.60 -21.55 3.60
N THR A 234 8.63 -22.06 4.36
CA THR A 234 8.85 -23.14 5.33
C THR A 234 8.80 -24.52 4.68
N GLN A 235 8.65 -24.59 3.35
CA GLN A 235 8.43 -25.82 2.60
C GLN A 235 7.31 -26.70 3.19
N PRO A 236 6.09 -26.14 3.36
CA PRO A 236 4.96 -26.89 3.92
C PRO A 236 4.45 -27.98 2.96
N SER A 237 3.46 -28.75 3.40
CA SER A 237 2.81 -29.74 2.53
C SER A 237 2.13 -29.12 1.30
N ALA A 238 1.91 -29.93 0.26
CA ALA A 238 1.29 -29.51 -1.01
C ALA A 238 -0.04 -28.78 -0.83
N THR A 239 -0.79 -29.08 0.24
CA THR A 239 -2.05 -28.41 0.58
C THR A 239 -1.92 -26.88 0.63
N TYR A 240 -0.81 -26.36 1.18
CA TYR A 240 -0.60 -24.91 1.31
C TYR A 240 -0.39 -24.24 -0.05
N TYR A 241 0.32 -24.91 -0.96
CA TYR A 241 0.49 -24.46 -2.35
C TYR A 241 -0.85 -24.41 -3.09
N ILE A 242 -1.67 -25.46 -2.95
CA ILE A 242 -2.99 -25.55 -3.59
C ILE A 242 -3.92 -24.46 -3.05
N LEU A 243 -4.01 -24.30 -1.72
CA LEU A 243 -4.83 -23.26 -1.11
C LEU A 243 -4.38 -21.86 -1.56
N GLY A 244 -3.08 -21.60 -1.54
CA GLY A 244 -2.51 -20.34 -2.01
C GLY A 244 -2.83 -20.04 -3.47
N GLY A 245 -2.64 -21.03 -4.35
CA GLY A 245 -2.93 -20.92 -5.78
C GLY A 245 -4.42 -20.72 -6.06
N PHE A 246 -5.30 -21.45 -5.36
CA PHE A 246 -6.75 -21.26 -5.43
C PHE A 246 -7.14 -19.83 -5.04
N GLY A 247 -6.53 -19.28 -3.98
CA GLY A 247 -6.73 -17.89 -3.60
C GLY A 247 -6.36 -16.91 -4.71
N ALA A 248 -5.23 -17.13 -5.39
CA ALA A 248 -4.78 -16.26 -6.48
C ALA A 248 -5.73 -16.33 -7.70
N VAL A 249 -6.24 -17.53 -8.02
CA VAL A 249 -7.27 -17.73 -9.06
C VAL A 249 -8.55 -16.97 -8.71
N LEU A 250 -9.01 -17.01 -7.46
CA LEU A 250 -10.20 -16.27 -7.02
C LEU A 250 -10.02 -14.74 -7.16
N GLN A 251 -8.84 -14.21 -6.86
CA GLN A 251 -8.54 -12.79 -7.05
C GLN A 251 -8.55 -12.40 -8.54
N LEU A 252 -7.92 -13.21 -9.41
CA LEU A 252 -7.96 -13.00 -10.87
C LEU A 252 -9.38 -13.10 -11.42
N TRP A 253 -10.18 -14.04 -10.94
CA TRP A 253 -11.58 -14.18 -11.33
C TRP A 253 -12.41 -12.97 -10.89
N ALA A 254 -12.22 -12.47 -9.67
CA ALA A 254 -12.88 -11.25 -9.20
C ALA A 254 -12.49 -10.03 -10.05
N PHE A 255 -11.21 -9.91 -10.40
CA PHE A 255 -10.70 -8.88 -11.30
C PHE A 255 -11.34 -8.97 -12.69
N TYR A 256 -11.42 -10.16 -13.27
CA TYR A 256 -12.12 -10.39 -14.54
C TYR A 256 -13.58 -9.93 -14.48
N ASN A 257 -14.32 -10.31 -13.43
CA ASN A 257 -15.71 -9.90 -13.26
C ASN A 257 -15.85 -8.37 -13.12
N LEU A 258 -14.90 -7.70 -12.47
CA LEU A 258 -14.87 -6.24 -12.40
C LEU A 258 -14.68 -5.61 -13.79
N ILE A 259 -13.71 -6.11 -14.58
CA ILE A 259 -13.48 -5.61 -15.95
C ILE A 259 -14.70 -5.88 -16.85
N ALA A 260 -15.31 -7.06 -16.75
CA ALA A 260 -16.51 -7.43 -17.49
C ALA A 260 -17.68 -6.49 -17.14
N PHE A 261 -17.89 -6.20 -15.86
CA PHE A 261 -18.89 -5.21 -15.42
C PHE A 261 -18.63 -3.83 -16.01
N LEU A 262 -17.39 -3.32 -15.94
CA LEU A 262 -17.04 -2.00 -16.47
C LEU A 262 -17.25 -1.89 -17.98
N ARG A 263 -17.04 -2.98 -18.73
CA ARG A 263 -17.32 -3.03 -20.18
C ARG A 263 -18.82 -3.11 -20.46
N GLY A 264 -19.54 -3.98 -19.75
CA GLY A 264 -20.97 -4.22 -19.95
C GLY A 264 -21.87 -3.05 -19.55
N ALA A 265 -21.52 -2.34 -18.47
CA ALA A 265 -22.27 -1.17 -18.00
C ALA A 265 -22.11 0.07 -18.90
N LYS A 266 -21.37 -0.04 -20.03
CA LYS A 266 -21.02 1.05 -20.95
C LYS A 266 -20.62 2.32 -20.19
N VAL A 267 -19.88 2.15 -19.09
CA VAL A 267 -19.47 3.25 -18.21
C VAL A 267 -18.78 4.28 -19.07
N ASN A 268 -19.38 5.47 -19.20
CA ASN A 268 -18.82 6.51 -20.05
C ASN A 268 -17.62 7.14 -19.33
N LYS A 269 -16.46 6.49 -19.46
CA LYS A 269 -15.25 6.80 -18.70
C LYS A 269 -14.81 8.25 -18.87
N SER A 270 -15.09 8.88 -20.01
CA SER A 270 -14.75 10.29 -20.28
C SER A 270 -15.59 11.29 -19.49
N ARG A 271 -16.78 10.89 -19.01
CA ARG A 271 -17.59 11.72 -18.11
C ARG A 271 -17.18 11.60 -16.65
N ILE A 272 -16.56 10.49 -16.27
CA ILE A 272 -16.13 10.23 -14.88
C ILE A 272 -14.69 10.69 -14.67
N PHE A 273 -13.79 10.27 -15.55
CA PHE A 273 -12.36 10.46 -15.41
C PHE A 273 -11.83 11.24 -16.61
N SER A 274 -10.93 12.20 -16.35
CA SER A 274 -10.17 12.84 -17.42
C SER A 274 -9.35 11.80 -18.20
N SER A 275 -8.92 12.13 -19.42
CA SER A 275 -8.05 11.25 -20.23
C SER A 275 -6.79 10.83 -19.46
N PHE A 276 -6.23 11.74 -18.65
CA PHE A 276 -5.10 11.47 -17.79
C PHE A 276 -5.44 10.43 -16.72
N HIS A 277 -6.52 10.63 -15.95
CA HIS A 277 -6.98 9.69 -14.92
C HIS A 277 -7.30 8.30 -15.50
N GLN A 278 -7.88 8.24 -16.69
CA GLN A 278 -8.16 6.98 -17.38
C GLN A 278 -6.87 6.22 -17.73
N ASN A 279 -5.82 6.92 -18.15
CA ASN A 279 -4.52 6.29 -18.42
C ASN A 279 -3.90 5.73 -17.14
N ILE A 280 -3.95 6.48 -16.03
CA ILE A 280 -3.48 5.97 -14.72
C ILE A 280 -4.28 4.73 -14.33
N LEU A 281 -5.61 4.76 -14.45
CA LEU A 281 -6.45 3.62 -14.11
C LEU A 281 -6.14 2.37 -14.95
N LYS A 282 -5.85 2.54 -16.25
CA LYS A 282 -5.40 1.43 -17.13
C LYS A 282 -4.06 0.87 -16.64
N ILE A 283 -3.09 1.74 -16.35
CA ILE A 283 -1.77 1.34 -15.83
C ILE A 283 -1.96 0.55 -14.52
N VAL A 284 -2.68 1.09 -13.56
CA VAL A 284 -2.98 0.44 -12.27
C VAL A 284 -3.64 -0.92 -12.47
N ALA A 285 -4.64 -1.02 -13.35
CA ALA A 285 -5.32 -2.28 -13.63
C ALA A 285 -4.36 -3.33 -14.21
N THR A 286 -3.46 -2.93 -15.12
CA THR A 286 -2.42 -3.82 -15.67
C THR A 286 -1.43 -4.26 -14.60
N LEU A 287 -0.90 -3.33 -13.80
CA LEU A 287 0.05 -3.65 -12.72
C LEU A 287 -0.59 -4.55 -11.66
N TRP A 288 -1.86 -4.34 -11.34
CA TRP A 288 -2.60 -5.16 -10.39
C TRP A 288 -2.85 -6.58 -10.94
N ALA A 289 -3.18 -6.70 -12.22
CA ALA A 289 -3.29 -8.00 -12.89
C ALA A 289 -1.96 -8.76 -12.86
N ILE A 290 -0.84 -8.10 -13.23
CA ILE A 290 0.50 -8.70 -13.17
C ILE A 290 0.84 -9.14 -11.75
N LYS A 291 0.55 -8.32 -10.74
CA LYS A 291 0.73 -8.70 -9.32
C LYS A 291 0.01 -10.01 -8.99
N MET A 292 -1.25 -10.16 -9.38
CA MET A 292 -2.03 -11.38 -9.10
C MET A 292 -1.53 -12.59 -9.90
N VAL A 293 -1.05 -12.39 -11.13
CA VAL A 293 -0.38 -13.44 -11.91
C VAL A 293 0.92 -13.90 -11.23
N LEU A 294 1.75 -12.98 -10.75
CA LEU A 294 2.96 -13.32 -9.99
C LEU A 294 2.63 -14.10 -8.70
N GLN A 295 1.53 -13.75 -8.02
CA GLN A 295 1.04 -14.53 -6.87
C GLN A 295 0.62 -15.95 -7.30
N LEU A 296 -0.06 -16.10 -8.42
CA LEU A 296 -0.43 -17.41 -8.94
C LEU A 296 0.81 -18.23 -9.31
N LEU A 297 1.80 -17.63 -9.99
CA LEU A 297 3.06 -18.33 -10.30
C LEU A 297 3.78 -18.80 -9.03
N SER A 298 3.77 -17.98 -7.97
CA SER A 298 4.40 -18.36 -6.69
C SER A 298 3.73 -19.57 -6.00
N SER A 299 2.55 -20.01 -6.43
CA SER A 299 1.95 -21.24 -5.92
C SER A 299 2.59 -22.51 -6.50
N VAL A 300 3.45 -22.40 -7.51
CA VAL A 300 4.23 -23.53 -8.04
C VAL A 300 5.55 -23.63 -7.28
N PRO A 301 5.92 -24.81 -6.73
CA PRO A 301 7.12 -24.98 -5.90
C PRO A 301 8.42 -24.43 -6.52
N TYR A 302 8.57 -24.54 -7.84
CA TYR A 302 9.70 -23.99 -8.56
C TYR A 302 9.83 -22.47 -8.34
N PHE A 303 8.76 -21.72 -8.61
CA PHE A 303 8.77 -20.26 -8.49
C PHE A 303 8.81 -19.79 -7.03
N SER A 304 8.18 -20.51 -6.08
CA SER A 304 8.31 -20.16 -4.66
C SER A 304 9.74 -20.30 -4.18
N ASN A 305 10.45 -21.37 -4.59
CA ASN A 305 11.85 -21.57 -4.23
C ASN A 305 12.72 -20.46 -4.84
N LEU A 306 12.49 -20.08 -6.10
CA LEU A 306 13.20 -18.94 -6.71
C LEU A 306 12.99 -17.64 -5.92
N ALA A 307 11.77 -17.33 -5.50
CA ALA A 307 11.46 -16.13 -4.75
C ALA A 307 12.08 -16.10 -3.34
N VAL A 308 12.27 -17.28 -2.72
CA VAL A 308 12.92 -17.44 -1.41
C VAL A 308 14.43 -17.33 -1.53
N THR A 309 15.03 -17.96 -2.54
CA THR A 309 16.48 -17.96 -2.78
C THR A 309 16.98 -16.59 -3.24
N TYR A 310 16.31 -15.99 -4.22
CA TYR A 310 16.70 -14.70 -4.81
C TYR A 310 15.78 -13.59 -4.28
N LEU A 311 16.18 -13.02 -3.14
CA LEU A 311 15.39 -12.01 -2.42
C LEU A 311 14.98 -10.80 -3.27
N ASP A 312 15.75 -10.47 -4.32
CA ASP A 312 15.41 -9.38 -5.24
C ASP A 312 14.05 -9.61 -5.95
N PHE A 313 13.63 -10.86 -6.21
CA PHE A 313 12.26 -11.14 -6.71
C PHE A 313 11.20 -10.72 -5.69
N THR A 314 11.41 -11.04 -4.42
CA THR A 314 10.48 -10.65 -3.34
C THR A 314 10.48 -9.13 -3.16
N ILE A 315 11.65 -8.47 -3.20
CA ILE A 315 11.76 -7.01 -3.10
C ILE A 315 11.05 -6.34 -4.28
N GLY A 316 11.26 -6.80 -5.52
CA GLY A 316 10.60 -6.27 -6.71
C GLY A 316 9.09 -6.45 -6.66
N TYR A 317 8.60 -7.62 -6.24
CA TYR A 317 7.16 -7.85 -6.05
C TYR A 317 6.52 -6.90 -5.02
N LEU A 318 7.21 -6.62 -3.91
CA LEU A 318 6.73 -5.68 -2.90
C LEU A 318 6.69 -4.25 -3.44
N HIS A 319 7.75 -3.78 -4.10
CA HIS A 319 7.76 -2.43 -4.67
C HIS A 319 6.77 -2.29 -5.83
N TRP A 320 6.63 -3.30 -6.69
CA TRP A 320 5.58 -3.37 -7.70
C TRP A 320 4.18 -3.15 -7.10
N THR A 321 3.92 -3.79 -5.97
CA THR A 321 2.64 -3.64 -5.25
C THR A 321 2.49 -2.24 -4.64
N PHE A 322 3.49 -1.77 -3.89
CA PHE A 322 3.37 -0.52 -3.14
C PHE A 322 3.53 0.75 -4.00
N LEU A 323 4.56 0.80 -4.85
CA LEU A 323 4.85 1.94 -5.71
C LEU A 323 4.01 1.92 -6.99
N GLY A 324 3.80 0.74 -7.56
CA GLY A 324 3.06 0.57 -8.81
C GLY A 324 1.54 0.54 -8.62
N VAL A 325 1.02 -0.36 -7.79
CA VAL A 325 -0.44 -0.50 -7.63
C VAL A 325 -1.00 0.53 -6.64
N VAL A 326 -0.49 0.52 -5.40
CA VAL A 326 -1.07 1.32 -4.31
C VAL A 326 -0.83 2.82 -4.52
N THR A 327 0.42 3.23 -4.76
CA THR A 327 0.77 4.66 -4.85
C THR A 327 0.19 5.32 -6.10
N LEU A 328 0.19 4.66 -7.27
CA LEU A 328 -0.47 5.23 -8.47
C LEU A 328 -1.98 5.37 -8.26
N SER A 329 -2.62 4.41 -7.56
CA SER A 329 -4.04 4.53 -7.20
C SER A 329 -4.29 5.67 -6.21
N LEU A 330 -3.41 5.87 -5.23
CA LEU A 330 -3.50 7.01 -4.30
C LEU A 330 -3.35 8.34 -5.04
N PHE A 331 -2.37 8.48 -5.94
CA PHE A 331 -2.21 9.67 -6.77
C PHE A 331 -3.48 9.94 -7.60
N LEU A 332 -4.04 8.92 -8.24
CA LEU A 332 -5.30 9.02 -8.98
C LEU A 332 -6.45 9.53 -8.10
N PHE A 333 -6.69 8.88 -6.97
CA PHE A 333 -7.88 9.18 -6.15
C PHE A 333 -7.74 10.46 -5.33
N LEU A 334 -6.56 10.75 -4.80
CA LEU A 334 -6.31 12.02 -4.11
C LEU A 334 -6.48 13.21 -5.06
N ASP A 335 -6.03 13.08 -6.32
CA ASP A 335 -6.24 14.11 -7.34
C ASP A 335 -7.71 14.20 -7.77
N TYR A 336 -8.38 13.08 -8.01
CA TYR A 336 -9.81 13.03 -8.34
C TYR A 336 -10.69 13.75 -7.30
N PHE A 337 -10.42 13.56 -6.01
CA PHE A 337 -11.14 14.23 -4.93
C PHE A 337 -10.63 15.64 -4.61
N ASN A 338 -9.74 16.20 -5.43
CA ASN A 338 -9.11 17.51 -5.24
C ASN A 338 -8.39 17.65 -3.89
N LEU A 339 -7.84 16.55 -3.35
CA LEU A 339 -7.01 16.53 -2.14
C LEU A 339 -5.53 16.71 -2.47
N LEU A 340 -5.15 16.37 -3.71
CA LEU A 340 -3.87 16.59 -4.36
C LEU A 340 -4.12 17.33 -5.69
N ASN A 341 -3.13 18.07 -6.19
CA ASN A 341 -3.08 18.50 -7.59
C ASN A 341 -1.87 17.81 -8.22
N LEU A 342 -2.13 16.78 -9.01
CA LEU A 342 -1.11 15.91 -9.57
C LEU A 342 -0.55 16.51 -10.87
N ASN A 343 0.67 17.04 -10.77
CA ASN A 343 1.39 17.50 -11.95
C ASN A 343 1.71 16.33 -12.89
N LYS A 344 1.18 16.36 -14.12
CA LYS A 344 1.36 15.31 -15.13
C LYS A 344 2.83 15.00 -15.43
N LYS A 345 3.71 16.01 -15.49
CA LYS A 345 5.14 15.80 -15.75
C LYS A 345 5.79 15.03 -14.59
N MET A 346 5.49 15.43 -13.36
CA MET A 346 6.01 14.76 -12.17
C MET A 346 5.46 13.34 -12.01
N PHE A 347 4.21 13.11 -12.40
CA PHE A 347 3.64 11.75 -12.46
C PHE A 347 4.41 10.86 -13.45
N TRP A 348 4.69 11.33 -14.67
CA TRP A 348 5.43 10.53 -15.65
C TRP A 348 6.90 10.34 -15.26
N LEU A 349 7.52 11.33 -14.59
CA LEU A 349 8.85 11.16 -14.00
C LEU A 349 8.85 10.10 -12.89
N TYR A 350 7.84 10.11 -12.01
CA TYR A 350 7.66 9.07 -11.00
C TYR A 350 7.48 7.69 -11.64
N PHE A 351 6.59 7.59 -12.63
CA PHE A 351 6.28 6.32 -13.29
C PHE A 351 7.49 5.75 -14.05
N SER A 352 8.26 6.59 -14.74
CA SER A 352 9.50 6.17 -15.40
C SER A 352 10.57 5.73 -14.40
N GLY A 353 10.75 6.49 -13.30
CA GLY A 353 11.62 6.08 -12.19
C GLY A 353 11.23 4.72 -11.62
N PHE A 354 9.94 4.51 -11.34
CA PHE A 354 9.39 3.23 -10.88
C PHE A 354 9.69 2.08 -11.85
N ILE A 355 9.36 2.23 -13.14
CA ILE A 355 9.61 1.18 -14.13
C ILE A 355 11.12 0.88 -14.26
N LEU A 356 11.96 1.91 -14.25
CA LEU A 356 13.41 1.75 -14.32
C LEU A 356 13.96 0.99 -13.10
N THR A 357 13.56 1.38 -11.88
CA THR A 357 14.03 0.70 -10.67
C THR A 357 13.53 -0.73 -10.61
N GLU A 358 12.28 -1.01 -10.97
CA GLU A 358 11.77 -2.39 -10.96
C GLU A 358 12.44 -3.26 -12.03
N ALA A 359 12.65 -2.72 -13.23
CA ALA A 359 13.36 -3.44 -14.27
C ALA A 359 14.77 -3.85 -13.81
N LEU A 360 15.49 -2.96 -13.14
CA LEU A 360 16.82 -3.25 -12.57
C LEU A 360 16.75 -4.30 -11.45
N ILE A 361 15.80 -4.19 -10.52
CA ILE A 361 15.64 -5.14 -9.41
C ILE A 361 15.33 -6.54 -9.93
N PHE A 362 14.37 -6.68 -10.85
CA PHE A 362 14.06 -7.97 -11.49
C PHE A 362 15.21 -8.48 -12.34
N TYR A 363 15.92 -7.61 -13.06
CA TYR A 363 17.12 -7.98 -13.81
C TYR A 363 18.18 -8.60 -12.89
N LYS A 364 18.46 -8.01 -11.72
CA LYS A 364 19.40 -8.59 -10.76
C LYS A 364 18.97 -9.95 -10.25
N ALA A 365 17.67 -10.15 -10.01
CA ALA A 365 17.13 -11.45 -9.63
C ALA A 365 17.33 -12.49 -10.74
N ILE A 366 17.07 -12.13 -12.00
CA ILE A 366 17.21 -13.01 -13.17
C ILE A 366 18.67 -13.37 -13.43
N VAL A 367 19.58 -12.39 -13.41
CA VAL A 367 21.03 -12.62 -13.60
C VAL A 367 21.58 -13.56 -12.54
N SER A 368 21.18 -13.34 -11.28
CA SER A 368 21.58 -14.22 -10.17
C SER A 368 21.01 -15.63 -10.34
N TRP A 369 19.75 -15.75 -10.78
CA TRP A 369 19.12 -17.03 -11.06
C TRP A 369 19.77 -17.79 -12.23
N GLN A 370 20.20 -17.09 -13.26
CA GLN A 370 20.89 -17.68 -14.41
C GLN A 370 22.39 -17.86 -14.20
N GLU A 371 22.91 -17.53 -13.01
CA GLU A 371 24.34 -17.61 -12.67
C GLU A 371 25.22 -16.81 -13.65
N THR A 372 24.69 -15.70 -14.17
CA THR A 372 25.41 -14.79 -15.08
C THR A 372 25.97 -13.59 -14.32
N SER A 373 26.86 -12.82 -14.96
CA SER A 373 27.47 -11.63 -14.36
C SER A 373 26.59 -10.39 -14.49
N LEU A 374 26.47 -9.61 -13.42
CA LEU A 374 25.95 -8.24 -13.48
C LEU A 374 26.95 -7.33 -14.21
N PHE A 375 26.44 -6.31 -14.91
CA PHE A 375 27.32 -5.26 -15.43
C PHE A 375 27.94 -4.43 -14.30
N SER A 376 29.13 -3.88 -14.53
CA SER A 376 30.01 -3.29 -13.50
C SER A 376 29.37 -2.16 -12.70
N GLU A 377 28.60 -1.27 -13.34
CA GLU A 377 28.04 -0.08 -12.70
C GLU A 377 26.62 -0.30 -12.13
N TYR A 378 26.13 -1.54 -12.08
CA TYR A 378 24.74 -1.85 -11.72
C TYR A 378 24.27 -1.18 -10.43
N ILE A 379 25.09 -1.25 -9.38
CA ILE A 379 24.75 -0.70 -8.05
C ILE A 379 24.57 0.82 -8.14
N VAL A 380 25.45 1.51 -8.85
CA VAL A 380 25.40 2.96 -9.04
C VAL A 380 24.20 3.36 -9.88
N VAL A 381 23.94 2.65 -10.98
CA VAL A 381 22.78 2.90 -11.85
C VAL A 381 21.47 2.74 -11.08
N LEU A 382 21.33 1.70 -10.26
CA LEU A 382 20.13 1.51 -9.43
C LEU A 382 19.96 2.62 -8.38
N ALA A 383 21.06 3.07 -7.78
CA ALA A 383 21.03 4.16 -6.80
C ALA A 383 20.60 5.50 -7.46
N ILE A 384 21.15 5.83 -8.63
CA ILE A 384 20.77 7.02 -9.41
C ILE A 384 19.32 6.91 -9.89
N ALA A 385 18.89 5.76 -10.39
CA ALA A 385 17.50 5.53 -10.80
C ALA A 385 16.51 5.78 -9.64
N SER A 386 16.90 5.44 -8.40
CA SER A 386 16.07 5.68 -7.22
C SER A 386 15.92 7.17 -6.88
N LEU A 387 16.90 8.01 -7.23
CA LEU A 387 16.78 9.48 -7.09
C LEU A 387 15.69 10.06 -8.00
N VAL A 388 15.42 9.44 -9.15
CA VAL A 388 14.34 9.88 -10.05
C VAL A 388 12.99 9.84 -9.34
N ILE A 389 12.72 8.79 -8.57
CA ILE A 389 11.51 8.66 -7.76
C ILE A 389 11.47 9.77 -6.69
N LEU A 390 12.57 9.99 -5.96
CA LEU A 390 12.66 11.04 -4.94
C LEU A 390 12.36 12.44 -5.52
N VAL A 391 13.01 12.79 -6.63
CA VAL A 391 12.80 14.08 -7.33
C VAL A 391 11.35 14.21 -7.79
N ALA A 392 10.76 13.16 -8.35
CA ALA A 392 9.38 13.18 -8.79
C ALA A 392 8.40 13.42 -7.64
N VAL A 393 8.56 12.74 -6.50
CA VAL A 393 7.69 12.90 -5.33
C VAL A 393 7.87 14.28 -4.69
N LEU A 394 9.09 14.81 -4.61
CA LEU A 394 9.35 16.20 -4.21
C LEU A 394 8.65 17.21 -5.15
N GLY A 395 8.68 16.95 -6.45
CA GLY A 395 7.97 17.72 -7.46
C GLY A 395 6.45 17.70 -7.26
N VAL A 396 5.88 16.53 -6.96
CA VAL A 396 4.44 16.39 -6.63
C VAL A 396 4.10 17.22 -5.39
N LEU A 397 4.87 17.09 -4.29
CA LEU A 397 4.64 17.82 -3.05
C LEU A 397 4.71 19.35 -3.25
N SER A 398 5.72 19.84 -3.97
CA SER A 398 5.93 21.28 -4.21
C SER A 398 4.88 21.89 -5.15
N SER A 399 4.43 21.14 -6.16
CA SER A 399 3.39 21.61 -7.09
C SER A 399 2.05 21.86 -6.40
N GLY A 400 1.72 21.10 -5.34
CA GLY A 400 0.53 21.31 -4.51
C GLY A 400 0.53 22.61 -3.68
N ASN A 401 1.65 23.34 -3.61
CA ASN A 401 1.76 24.63 -2.91
C ASN A 401 1.52 25.85 -3.83
N ARG A 402 1.64 25.71 -5.15
CA ARG A 402 1.54 26.83 -6.10
C ARG A 402 0.12 27.37 -6.32
N LEU A 403 -0.91 26.74 -5.76
CA LEU A 403 -2.31 27.21 -5.83
C LEU A 403 -2.65 28.35 -4.83
N LYS A 404 -1.67 28.91 -4.11
CA LYS A 404 -1.86 30.09 -3.24
C LYS A 404 -1.23 31.38 -3.74
N ALA A 405 -0.61 31.39 -4.93
CA ALA A 405 0.04 32.57 -5.50
C ALA A 405 -0.54 32.90 -6.87
N LYS A 406 -1.84 33.24 -6.89
CA LYS A 406 -2.39 34.19 -7.85
C LYS A 406 -3.24 35.14 -7.01
N PHE A 407 -2.67 36.31 -6.76
CA PHE A 407 -3.38 37.47 -6.22
C PHE A 407 -4.49 37.88 -7.19
#